data_AF-A0A1M7QT49-F1
#
_entry.id   AF-A0A1M7QT49-F1
#
_cell.length_a   1.000
_cell.length_b   1.000
_cell.length_c   1.000
_cell.angle_alpha   90.00
_cell.angle_beta   90.00
_cell.angle_gamma   90.00
#
_symmetry.space_group_name_H-M   'P 1'
#
loop_
_entity.id
_entity.type
_entity.pdbx_description
1 polymer ?
#
loop_
_entity_poly.entity_id
_entity_poly.type
_entity_poly.pdbx_seq_one_letter_code
_entity_poly.pdbx_strand_id
1 'polypeptide(L)'
;MTAHELRIGSWGPGDAEVRASISLGAELDQADYDRYLEAVRCVSRVADLQQYSLVLRNYKRFESTARFHAHLLAGGRARSSLRPEDSGTVLSFELVNLLASMRLFLDHHETDFKRTYGKDSSEFARLKAAEAREYDAWPAYGIIYKLRDYNLHCGFPLDHIKMESTQDPSSEEATTVQFHLDRDELLATFDWKSKVTADLRALPRHFTIEPLIRDTIACFRRIYREVKTVQIEHAIQSSPEIIEAAERADSTGAPCLVEVEKTSSGIITNLKHHLLPVDFALRLRDQIRADEISDLFPELANDAVDPLADAEQEVDDPQYEASLSRGASLLSVFLQHGGPSTYLNDSLNRQVDSVGLNSMVAGLMNVATVAISMTASAIGTTPEAILGNISTSSTRHSRQASPGL
;
A
#
# COMPACT_ATOMS: atom_id res chain seq x y z
N MET A 1 -40.14 23.84 -0.61
CA MET A 1 -39.80 22.68 0.24
C MET A 1 -39.32 21.57 -0.65
N THR A 2 -38.15 21.01 -0.37
CA THR A 2 -37.69 19.76 -0.97
C THR A 2 -38.35 18.60 -0.21
N ALA A 3 -38.85 17.61 -0.94
CA ALA A 3 -39.35 16.38 -0.35
C ALA A 3 -38.16 15.41 -0.23
N HIS A 4 -37.99 14.81 0.95
CA HIS A 4 -37.02 13.76 1.21
C HIS A 4 -37.76 12.42 1.31
N GLU A 5 -37.33 11.45 0.51
CA GLU A 5 -37.84 10.07 0.56
C GLU A 5 -36.69 9.13 0.90
N LEU A 6 -36.89 8.28 1.91
CA LEU A 6 -35.97 7.23 2.31
C LEU A 6 -36.59 5.90 1.94
N ARG A 7 -35.83 5.08 1.23
CA ARG A 7 -36.33 3.82 0.69
C ARG A 7 -35.30 2.72 0.82
N ILE A 8 -35.80 1.50 0.83
CA ILE A 8 -35.00 0.34 0.50
C ILE A 8 -35.32 -0.07 -0.94
N GLY A 9 -34.30 -0.47 -1.69
CA GLY A 9 -34.44 -0.79 -3.10
C GLY A 9 -33.43 -1.83 -3.53
N SER A 10 -33.23 -1.92 -4.84
CA SER A 10 -32.14 -2.70 -5.41
C SER A 10 -31.45 -1.98 -6.53
N TRP A 11 -30.17 -2.27 -6.64
CA TRP A 11 -29.30 -1.87 -7.73
C TRP A 11 -29.10 -3.06 -8.68
N GLY A 12 -29.15 -2.81 -9.98
CA GLY A 12 -28.91 -3.84 -10.99
C GLY A 12 -28.33 -3.26 -12.29
N PRO A 13 -27.84 -4.13 -13.17
CA PRO A 13 -27.51 -3.74 -14.54
C PRO A 13 -28.79 -3.20 -15.20
N GLY A 14 -28.68 -2.04 -15.86
CA GLY A 14 -29.81 -1.51 -16.62
C GLY A 14 -29.95 -2.21 -17.97
N ASP A 15 -31.01 -1.88 -18.70
CA ASP A 15 -31.25 -2.41 -20.05
C ASP A 15 -30.24 -1.85 -21.07
N ALA A 16 -30.35 -2.26 -22.34
CA ALA A 16 -29.39 -1.91 -23.40
C ALA A 16 -29.06 -0.40 -23.54
N GLU A 17 -29.95 0.48 -23.08
CA GLU A 17 -29.78 1.94 -23.11
C GLU A 17 -29.25 2.55 -21.79
N VAL A 18 -29.27 1.80 -20.69
CA VAL A 18 -28.97 2.29 -19.34
C VAL A 18 -27.92 1.40 -18.68
N ARG A 19 -26.77 1.96 -18.28
CA ARG A 19 -25.68 1.17 -17.69
C ARG A 19 -26.02 0.55 -16.33
N ALA A 20 -26.90 1.18 -15.55
CA ALA A 20 -27.34 0.71 -14.24
C ALA A 20 -28.72 1.29 -13.88
N SER A 21 -29.56 0.49 -13.21
CA SER A 21 -30.87 0.90 -12.72
C SER A 21 -30.95 0.76 -11.20
N ILE A 22 -31.71 1.65 -10.56
CA ILE A 22 -32.09 1.55 -9.15
C ILE A 22 -33.60 1.41 -9.09
N SER A 23 -34.07 0.29 -8.56
CA SER A 23 -35.48 0.03 -8.28
C SER A 23 -35.81 0.52 -6.89
N LEU A 24 -36.69 1.52 -6.78
CA LEU A 24 -37.17 2.02 -5.50
C LEU A 24 -38.21 1.05 -4.93
N GLY A 25 -37.91 0.42 -3.80
CA GLY A 25 -38.81 -0.49 -3.09
C GLY A 25 -39.55 0.20 -1.95
N ALA A 26 -39.64 -0.47 -0.80
CA ALA A 26 -40.41 -0.03 0.36
C ALA A 26 -39.89 1.29 0.96
N GLU A 27 -40.82 2.11 1.45
CA GLU A 27 -40.48 3.33 2.18
C GLU A 27 -39.97 3.00 3.59
N LEU A 28 -38.99 3.78 4.04
CA LEU A 28 -38.41 3.72 5.37
C LEU A 28 -38.70 5.01 6.11
N ASP A 29 -38.93 4.91 7.42
CA ASP A 29 -38.81 6.09 8.27
C ASP A 29 -37.33 6.41 8.54
N GLN A 30 -37.08 7.58 9.14
CA GLN A 30 -35.72 8.03 9.44
C GLN A 30 -34.99 7.08 10.40
N ALA A 31 -35.70 6.50 11.37
CA ALA A 31 -35.09 5.66 12.40
C ALA A 31 -34.62 4.32 11.82
N ASP A 32 -35.44 3.67 10.98
CA ASP A 32 -35.08 2.47 10.25
C ASP A 32 -33.95 2.74 9.25
N TYR A 33 -34.01 3.85 8.51
CA TYR A 33 -32.94 4.22 7.58
C TYR A 33 -31.59 4.41 8.29
N ASP A 34 -31.57 5.18 9.38
CA ASP A 34 -30.35 5.44 10.15
C ASP A 34 -29.80 4.15 10.78
N ARG A 35 -30.68 3.29 11.31
CA ARG A 35 -30.33 1.97 11.84
C ARG A 35 -29.65 1.10 10.79
N TYR A 36 -30.24 0.96 9.60
CA TYR A 36 -29.63 0.17 8.53
C TYR A 36 -28.36 0.81 7.96
N LEU A 37 -28.33 2.13 7.84
CA LEU A 37 -27.15 2.84 7.36
C LEU A 37 -25.96 2.64 8.30
N GLU A 38 -26.19 2.68 9.61
CA GLU A 38 -25.14 2.40 10.58
C GLU A 38 -24.67 0.95 10.53
N ALA A 39 -25.59 0.00 10.37
CA ALA A 39 -25.23 -1.40 10.14
C ALA A 39 -24.37 -1.58 8.88
N VAL A 40 -24.71 -0.88 7.78
CA VAL A 40 -23.92 -0.91 6.52
C VAL A 40 -22.53 -0.38 6.76
N ARG A 41 -22.39 0.74 7.49
CA ARG A 41 -21.08 1.31 7.84
C ARG A 41 -20.27 0.37 8.71
N CYS A 42 -20.90 -0.26 9.69
CA CYS A 42 -20.27 -1.21 10.59
C CYS A 42 -19.67 -2.40 9.82
N VAL A 43 -20.49 -3.07 9.00
CA VAL A 43 -20.07 -4.22 8.21
C VAL A 43 -19.06 -3.84 7.12
N SER A 44 -19.25 -2.70 6.45
CA SER A 44 -18.32 -2.24 5.39
C SER A 44 -16.94 -1.86 5.92
N ARG A 45 -16.85 -1.37 7.17
CA ARG A 45 -15.58 -0.99 7.80
C ARG A 45 -14.64 -2.19 7.95
N VAL A 46 -15.19 -3.38 8.18
CA VAL A 46 -14.40 -4.62 8.25
C VAL A 46 -13.72 -4.93 6.92
N ALA A 47 -14.36 -4.62 5.78
CA ALA A 47 -13.79 -4.86 4.45
C ALA A 47 -12.72 -3.84 4.02
N ASP A 48 -12.57 -2.72 4.73
CA ASP A 48 -11.57 -1.70 4.38
C ASP A 48 -10.15 -2.17 4.79
N LEU A 49 -9.30 -2.42 3.80
CA LEU A 49 -7.89 -2.80 3.98
C LEU A 49 -6.91 -1.67 3.61
N GLN A 50 -7.39 -0.48 3.27
CA GLN A 50 -6.58 0.53 2.57
C GLN A 50 -5.41 1.06 3.41
N GLN A 51 -5.61 1.25 4.72
CA GLN A 51 -4.60 1.88 5.57
C GLN A 51 -3.42 0.93 5.84
N TYR A 52 -3.68 -0.34 6.17
CA TYR A 52 -2.61 -1.32 6.40
C TYR A 52 -1.92 -1.74 5.10
N SER A 53 -2.68 -1.89 4.00
CA SER A 53 -2.10 -2.19 2.69
C SER A 53 -1.15 -1.09 2.20
N LEU A 54 -1.37 0.18 2.56
CA LEU A 54 -0.43 1.26 2.30
C LEU A 54 0.92 1.05 3.01
N VAL A 55 0.89 0.64 4.28
CA VAL A 55 2.11 0.32 5.05
C VAL A 55 2.86 -0.83 4.39
N LEU A 56 2.16 -1.92 4.07
CA LEU A 56 2.77 -3.07 3.40
C LEU A 56 3.32 -2.73 2.01
N ARG A 57 2.61 -1.92 1.23
CA ARG A 57 3.06 -1.48 -0.09
C ARG A 57 4.35 -0.66 0.00
N ASN A 58 4.42 0.27 0.95
CA ASN A 58 5.62 1.08 1.15
C ASN A 58 6.78 0.26 1.70
N TYR A 59 6.51 -0.75 2.53
CA TYR A 59 7.52 -1.70 3.00
C TYR A 59 8.10 -2.52 1.85
N LYS A 60 7.23 -3.15 1.03
CA LYS A 60 7.64 -3.88 -0.18
C LYS A 60 8.45 -2.99 -1.13
N ARG A 61 8.03 -1.74 -1.30
CA ARG A 61 8.75 -0.78 -2.15
C ARG A 61 10.14 -0.46 -1.59
N PHE A 62 10.27 -0.23 -0.29
CA PHE A 62 11.56 -0.02 0.36
C PHE A 62 12.51 -1.22 0.13
N GLU A 63 12.04 -2.44 0.35
CA GLU A 63 12.86 -3.65 0.18
C GLU A 63 13.22 -3.93 -1.28
N SER A 64 12.26 -3.80 -2.20
CA SER A 64 12.52 -4.00 -3.63
C SER A 64 13.53 -2.98 -4.16
N THR A 65 13.45 -1.72 -3.72
CA THR A 65 14.44 -0.70 -4.09
C THR A 65 15.80 -1.03 -3.47
N ALA A 66 15.86 -1.47 -2.20
CA ALA A 66 17.12 -1.85 -1.55
C ALA A 66 17.81 -2.99 -2.30
N ARG A 67 17.06 -4.04 -2.65
CA ARG A 67 17.54 -5.19 -3.41
C ARG A 67 18.00 -4.80 -4.82
N PHE A 68 17.22 -3.97 -5.51
CA PHE A 68 17.58 -3.48 -6.85
C PHE A 68 18.92 -2.72 -6.83
N HIS A 69 19.08 -1.80 -5.88
CA HIS A 69 20.34 -1.06 -5.74
C HIS A 69 21.51 -1.98 -5.34
N ALA A 70 21.25 -3.03 -4.57
CA ALA A 70 22.25 -4.05 -4.26
C ALA A 70 22.72 -4.80 -5.51
N HIS A 71 21.80 -5.26 -6.35
CA HIS A 71 22.12 -5.93 -7.62
C HIS A 71 22.88 -5.02 -8.58
N LEU A 72 22.45 -3.75 -8.71
CA LEU A 72 23.14 -2.78 -9.58
C LEU A 72 24.60 -2.56 -9.17
N LEU A 73 24.83 -2.41 -7.87
CA LEU A 73 26.16 -2.14 -7.35
C LEU A 73 27.04 -3.41 -7.30
N ALA A 74 26.44 -4.60 -7.18
CA ALA A 74 27.13 -5.89 -7.26
C ALA A 74 27.66 -6.20 -8.68
N GLY A 75 26.91 -5.81 -9.71
CA GLY A 75 27.11 -6.21 -11.12
C GLY A 75 28.39 -5.73 -11.83
N GLY A 76 29.40 -5.20 -11.13
CA GLY A 76 30.77 -4.95 -11.61
C GLY A 76 30.97 -3.88 -12.68
N ARG A 77 30.17 -3.88 -13.76
CA ARG A 77 30.22 -2.93 -14.90
C ARG A 77 29.41 -1.65 -14.67
N ALA A 78 28.37 -1.69 -13.83
CA ALA A 78 27.58 -0.50 -13.46
C ALA A 78 28.21 0.34 -12.32
N ARG A 79 29.26 -0.19 -11.68
CA ARG A 79 29.97 0.45 -10.56
C ARG A 79 30.63 1.78 -10.93
N SER A 80 30.86 2.03 -12.23
CA SER A 80 31.50 3.26 -12.73
C SER A 80 30.56 4.46 -12.90
N SER A 81 29.23 4.29 -12.84
CA SER A 81 28.28 5.41 -13.04
C SER A 81 27.34 5.67 -11.86
N LEU A 82 27.09 4.69 -10.99
CA LEU A 82 26.22 4.87 -9.82
C LEU A 82 27.06 5.21 -8.59
N ARG A 83 26.86 6.42 -8.07
CA ARG A 83 27.43 6.85 -6.80
C ARG A 83 26.63 6.22 -5.65
N PRO A 84 27.26 5.58 -4.66
CA PRO A 84 26.56 5.05 -3.49
C PRO A 84 25.66 6.09 -2.81
N GLU A 85 26.05 7.36 -2.83
CA GLU A 85 25.31 8.50 -2.29
C GLU A 85 23.93 8.69 -2.96
N ASP A 86 23.84 8.44 -4.27
CA ASP A 86 22.57 8.52 -5.02
C ASP A 86 21.61 7.39 -4.60
N SER A 87 22.17 6.20 -4.32
CA SER A 87 21.39 5.06 -3.81
C SER A 87 20.85 5.35 -2.40
N GLY A 88 21.66 5.99 -1.55
CA GLY A 88 21.24 6.41 -0.21
C GLY A 88 20.08 7.37 -0.23
N THR A 89 20.12 8.34 -1.15
CA THR A 89 19.06 9.34 -1.31
C THR A 89 17.73 8.68 -1.69
N VAL A 90 17.71 7.84 -2.73
CA VAL A 90 16.48 7.16 -3.19
C VAL A 90 15.88 6.32 -2.07
N LEU A 91 16.70 5.51 -1.42
CA LEU A 91 16.21 4.62 -0.38
C LEU A 91 15.80 5.37 0.90
N SER A 92 16.43 6.52 1.21
CA SER A 92 15.98 7.42 2.29
C SER A 92 14.56 7.93 2.04
N PHE A 93 14.21 8.27 0.79
CA PHE A 93 12.85 8.66 0.44
C PHE A 93 11.86 7.53 0.63
N GLU A 94 12.22 6.30 0.25
CA GLU A 94 11.34 5.13 0.47
C GLU A 94 11.10 4.87 1.96
N LEU A 95 12.13 5.03 2.79
CA LEU A 95 11.98 4.90 4.24
C LEU A 95 11.12 6.03 4.84
N VAL A 96 11.30 7.29 4.40
CA VAL A 96 10.42 8.39 4.83
C VAL A 96 8.96 8.10 4.46
N ASN A 97 8.71 7.60 3.25
CA ASN A 97 7.37 7.19 2.81
C ASN A 97 6.79 6.08 3.69
N LEU A 98 7.61 5.08 4.03
CA LEU A 98 7.21 4.02 4.94
C LEU A 98 6.83 4.55 6.33
N LEU A 99 7.70 5.35 6.94
CA LEU A 99 7.45 5.96 8.26
C LEU A 99 6.22 6.87 8.27
N ALA A 100 5.99 7.61 7.18
CA ALA A 100 4.79 8.43 7.01
C ALA A 100 3.52 7.57 6.94
N SER A 101 3.54 6.46 6.18
CA SER A 101 2.39 5.55 6.13
C SER A 101 2.09 4.86 7.45
N MET A 102 3.12 4.47 8.20
CA MET A 102 3.00 3.92 9.55
C MET A 102 2.30 4.91 10.50
N ARG A 103 2.66 6.20 10.42
CA ARG A 103 1.98 7.25 11.20
C ARG A 103 0.53 7.41 10.78
N LEU A 104 0.28 7.51 9.48
CA LEU A 104 -1.07 7.69 8.96
C LEU A 104 -1.99 6.55 9.41
N PHE A 105 -1.49 5.31 9.41
CA PHE A 105 -2.20 4.15 9.93
C PHE A 105 -2.64 4.35 11.38
N LEU A 106 -1.71 4.70 12.28
CA LEU A 106 -2.02 4.89 13.70
C LEU A 106 -2.98 6.07 13.92
N ASP A 107 -2.69 7.22 13.31
CA ASP A 107 -3.51 8.44 13.47
C ASP A 107 -4.94 8.23 12.93
N HIS A 108 -5.08 7.49 11.83
CA HIS A 108 -6.38 7.17 11.24
C HIS A 108 -7.19 6.25 12.14
N HIS A 109 -6.62 5.14 12.62
CA HIS A 109 -7.35 4.21 13.49
C HIS A 109 -7.67 4.84 14.85
N GLU A 110 -6.79 5.67 15.41
CA GLU A 110 -7.08 6.44 16.62
C GLU A 110 -8.28 7.37 16.41
N THR A 111 -8.32 8.09 15.29
CA THR A 111 -9.43 9.01 14.96
C THR A 111 -10.73 8.26 14.68
N ASP A 112 -10.68 7.19 13.90
CA ASP A 112 -11.83 6.36 13.57
C ASP A 112 -12.45 5.72 14.82
N PHE A 113 -11.63 5.15 15.71
CA PHE A 113 -12.13 4.54 16.94
C PHE A 113 -12.73 5.58 17.90
N LYS A 114 -12.10 6.74 18.06
CA LYS A 114 -12.65 7.83 18.88
C LYS A 114 -14.00 8.32 18.35
N ARG A 115 -14.14 8.42 17.04
CA ARG A 115 -15.38 8.89 16.40
C ARG A 115 -16.49 7.84 16.44
N THR A 116 -16.13 6.57 16.23
CA THR A 116 -17.08 5.47 16.11
C THR A 116 -17.55 4.96 17.47
N TYR A 117 -16.61 4.67 18.37
CA TYR A 117 -16.91 4.03 19.67
C TYR A 117 -16.86 5.03 20.84
N GLY A 118 -16.13 6.14 20.68
CA GLY A 118 -15.91 7.14 21.74
C GLY A 118 -14.56 6.98 22.42
N LYS A 119 -14.03 8.09 22.96
CA LYS A 119 -12.70 8.15 23.60
C LYS A 119 -12.55 7.34 24.89
N ASP A 120 -13.67 7.05 25.56
CA ASP A 120 -13.71 6.33 26.84
C ASP A 120 -14.25 4.90 26.66
N SER A 121 -14.36 4.44 25.40
CA SER A 121 -14.87 3.11 25.03
C SER A 121 -13.86 2.00 25.32
N SER A 122 -14.38 0.80 25.53
CA SER A 122 -13.54 -0.40 25.72
C SER A 122 -12.73 -0.74 24.47
N GLU A 123 -13.28 -0.43 23.30
CA GLU A 123 -12.74 -0.62 21.97
C GLU A 123 -11.53 0.29 21.74
N PHE A 124 -11.66 1.58 22.08
CA PHE A 124 -10.55 2.50 22.01
C PHE A 124 -9.46 2.14 23.03
N ALA A 125 -9.85 1.71 24.23
CA ALA A 125 -8.89 1.22 25.23
C ALA A 125 -8.11 -0.02 24.73
N ARG A 126 -8.77 -0.96 24.04
CA ARG A 126 -8.12 -2.13 23.41
C ARG A 126 -7.10 -1.73 22.36
N LEU A 127 -7.43 -0.78 21.47
CA LEU A 127 -6.48 -0.24 20.48
C LEU A 127 -5.24 0.34 21.17
N LYS A 128 -5.41 1.23 22.17
CA LYS A 128 -4.27 1.83 22.88
C LYS A 128 -3.48 0.81 23.67
N ALA A 129 -4.12 -0.21 24.22
CA ALA A 129 -3.44 -1.31 24.90
C ALA A 129 -2.59 -2.15 23.92
N ALA A 130 -3.09 -2.41 22.71
CA ALA A 130 -2.32 -3.09 21.68
C ALA A 130 -1.09 -2.25 21.25
N GLU A 131 -1.28 -0.97 20.96
CA GLU A 131 -0.16 -0.07 20.62
C GLU A 131 0.88 0.02 21.74
N ALA A 132 0.45 0.19 22.99
CA ALA A 132 1.34 0.25 24.14
C ALA A 132 2.08 -1.06 24.35
N ARG A 133 1.40 -2.21 24.22
CA ARG A 133 2.02 -3.53 24.31
C ARG A 133 3.12 -3.69 23.25
N GLU A 134 2.85 -3.33 21.99
CA GLU A 134 3.88 -3.44 20.95
C GLU A 134 5.06 -2.49 21.21
N TYR A 135 4.79 -1.28 21.67
CA TYR A 135 5.84 -0.32 22.06
C TYR A 135 6.69 -0.80 23.22
N ASP A 136 6.07 -1.43 24.22
CA ASP A 136 6.77 -1.87 25.42
C ASP A 136 7.53 -3.18 25.22
N ALA A 137 6.98 -4.11 24.44
CA ALA A 137 7.54 -5.44 24.25
C ALA A 137 8.61 -5.52 23.15
N TRP A 138 8.56 -4.65 22.12
CA TRP A 138 9.43 -4.75 20.95
C TRP A 138 10.30 -3.50 20.77
N PRO A 139 11.60 -3.57 21.13
CA PRO A 139 12.54 -2.46 21.00
C PRO A 139 12.56 -1.85 19.59
N ALA A 140 12.50 -2.70 18.55
CA ALA A 140 12.46 -2.27 17.16
C ALA A 140 11.32 -1.31 16.85
N TYR A 141 10.10 -1.62 17.32
CA TYR A 141 8.94 -0.75 17.15
C TYR A 141 9.13 0.59 17.85
N GLY A 142 9.63 0.59 19.09
CA GLY A 142 9.92 1.81 19.84
C GLY A 142 10.94 2.72 19.14
N ILE A 143 12.00 2.13 18.60
CA ILE A 143 13.04 2.82 17.83
C ILE A 143 12.47 3.39 16.54
N ILE A 144 11.79 2.58 15.71
CA ILE A 144 11.22 3.04 14.42
C ILE A 144 10.14 4.11 14.64
N TYR A 145 9.31 3.95 15.66
CA TYR A 145 8.31 4.94 16.06
C TYR A 145 8.97 6.31 16.36
N LYS A 146 10.09 6.31 17.09
CA LYS A 146 10.84 7.54 17.40
C LYS A 146 11.69 8.05 16.25
N LEU A 147 12.18 7.17 15.39
CA LEU A 147 12.93 7.54 14.20
C LEU A 147 12.08 8.38 13.23
N ARG A 148 10.77 8.14 13.19
CA ARG A 148 9.84 9.03 12.50
C ARG A 148 9.89 10.46 13.04
N ASP A 149 9.83 10.61 14.37
CA ASP A 149 9.87 11.93 15.01
C ASP A 149 11.24 12.59 14.75
N TYR A 150 12.32 11.81 14.83
CA TYR A 150 13.67 12.22 14.44
C TYR A 150 13.70 12.78 13.01
N ASN A 151 13.22 12.01 12.03
CA ASN A 151 13.27 12.39 10.62
C ASN A 151 12.55 13.71 10.33
N LEU A 152 11.48 14.02 11.08
CA LEU A 152 10.75 15.29 10.96
C LEU A 152 11.56 16.49 11.46
N HIS A 153 12.42 16.30 12.47
CA HIS A 153 13.10 17.39 13.17
C HIS A 153 14.59 17.54 12.79
N CYS A 154 15.25 16.44 12.46
CA CYS A 154 16.69 16.36 12.28
C CYS A 154 17.09 16.00 10.84
N GLY A 155 16.12 15.62 9.99
CA GLY A 155 16.41 15.03 8.69
C GLY A 155 16.78 13.55 8.81
N PHE A 156 17.17 12.93 7.70
CA PHE A 156 17.44 11.50 7.65
C PHE A 156 18.85 11.16 8.17
N PRO A 157 19.01 10.29 9.18
CA PRO A 157 20.29 9.99 9.81
C PRO A 157 21.07 8.91 9.04
N LEU A 158 21.35 9.13 7.76
CA LEU A 158 22.22 8.22 7.02
C LEU A 158 23.67 8.45 7.42
N ASP A 159 24.28 7.50 8.12
CA ASP A 159 25.72 7.51 8.40
C ASP A 159 26.48 7.04 7.14
N HIS A 160 26.28 5.77 6.76
CA HIS A 160 26.85 5.21 5.54
C HIS A 160 26.03 4.04 5.01
N ILE A 161 26.24 3.74 3.72
CA ILE A 161 25.70 2.55 3.07
C ILE A 161 26.82 1.53 2.95
N LYS A 162 26.59 0.32 3.45
CA LYS A 162 27.52 -0.79 3.30
C LYS A 162 26.93 -1.81 2.35
N MET A 163 27.78 -2.36 1.50
CA MET A 163 27.42 -3.52 0.68
C MET A 163 27.96 -4.77 1.36
N GLU A 164 27.09 -5.72 1.63
CA GLU A 164 27.48 -7.03 2.13
C GLU A 164 27.04 -8.09 1.12
N SER A 165 28.01 -8.87 0.63
CA SER A 165 27.73 -10.08 -0.13
C SER A 165 27.73 -11.23 0.86
N THR A 166 26.59 -11.88 1.01
CA THR A 166 26.45 -13.11 1.78
C THR A 166 26.51 -14.28 0.81
N GLN A 167 27.50 -15.16 0.99
CA GLN A 167 27.50 -16.46 0.34
C GLN A 167 26.53 -17.37 1.11
N ASP A 168 25.35 -17.59 0.56
CA ASP A 168 24.49 -18.68 1.00
C ASP A 168 25.04 -19.98 0.38
N PRO A 169 25.31 -21.04 1.17
CA PRO A 169 25.77 -22.33 0.63
C PRO A 169 24.74 -23.05 -0.27
N SER A 170 23.50 -22.54 -0.36
CA SER A 170 22.39 -23.14 -1.13
C SER A 170 21.82 -22.28 -2.27
N SER A 171 22.22 -21.01 -2.40
CA SER A 171 21.76 -20.11 -3.48
C SER A 171 22.92 -19.32 -4.10
N GLU A 172 22.66 -18.63 -5.22
CA GLU A 172 23.62 -17.72 -5.85
C GLU A 172 24.04 -16.59 -4.86
N GLU A 173 25.19 -15.94 -5.10
CA GLU A 173 25.70 -14.87 -4.22
C GLU A 173 24.68 -13.72 -4.07
N ALA A 174 23.89 -13.75 -3.00
CA ALA A 174 22.97 -12.67 -2.68
C ALA A 174 23.78 -11.47 -2.17
N THR A 175 23.88 -10.43 -3.00
CA THR A 175 24.43 -9.15 -2.58
C THR A 175 23.32 -8.29 -2.01
N THR A 176 23.50 -7.82 -0.78
CA THR A 176 22.57 -6.91 -0.10
C THR A 176 23.21 -5.54 0.11
N VAL A 177 22.38 -4.51 0.06
CA VAL A 177 22.75 -3.15 0.48
C VAL A 177 22.13 -2.94 1.85
N GLN A 178 22.99 -2.64 2.82
CA GLN A 178 22.62 -2.43 4.20
C GLN A 178 22.81 -0.97 4.59
N PHE A 179 21.81 -0.45 5.28
CA PHE A 179 21.79 0.90 5.79
C PHE A 179 22.29 0.98 7.21
N HIS A 180 23.45 1.58 7.40
CA HIS A 180 23.99 1.77 8.73
C HIS A 180 23.59 3.14 9.30
N LEU A 181 23.19 3.09 10.56
CA LEU A 181 22.97 4.25 11.42
C LEU A 181 24.06 4.29 12.50
N ASP A 182 24.56 5.49 12.84
CA ASP A 182 25.43 5.68 14.01
C ASP A 182 24.56 5.98 15.24
N ARG A 183 24.54 5.03 16.17
CA ARG A 183 23.82 5.12 17.45
C ARG A 183 24.20 6.35 18.27
N ASP A 184 25.50 6.66 18.36
CA ASP A 184 25.99 7.73 19.22
C ASP A 184 25.60 9.09 18.63
N GLU A 185 25.59 9.22 17.30
CA GLU A 185 25.04 10.39 16.61
C GLU A 185 23.54 10.54 16.90
N LEU A 186 22.74 9.49 16.70
CA LEU A 186 21.30 9.50 16.99
C LEU A 186 21.03 9.96 18.43
N LEU A 187 21.76 9.40 19.41
CA LEU A 187 21.61 9.72 20.82
C LEU A 187 22.04 11.15 21.19
N ALA A 188 22.96 11.75 20.41
CA ALA A 188 23.43 13.11 20.65
C ALA A 188 22.49 14.18 20.08
N THR A 189 21.74 13.87 19.02
CA THR A 189 20.99 14.85 18.23
C THR A 189 19.50 14.93 18.55
N PHE A 190 18.92 13.94 19.25
CA PHE A 190 17.48 13.86 19.47
C PHE A 190 17.07 13.31 20.85
N ASP A 191 15.90 13.74 21.36
CA ASP A 191 15.32 13.21 22.60
C ASP A 191 14.47 11.96 22.33
N TRP A 192 15.11 10.81 22.45
CA TRP A 192 14.49 9.50 22.22
C TRP A 192 13.54 9.04 23.34
N LYS A 193 13.48 9.75 24.48
CA LYS A 193 12.85 9.28 25.73
C LYS A 193 13.59 8.09 26.36
N SER A 194 13.45 7.97 27.68
CA SER A 194 14.25 7.06 28.51
C SER A 194 14.25 5.60 28.05
N LYS A 195 13.08 5.06 27.69
CA LYS A 195 12.94 3.67 27.21
C LYS A 195 13.71 3.45 25.91
N VAL A 196 13.42 4.23 24.86
CA VAL A 196 14.06 4.05 23.55
C VAL A 196 15.55 4.41 23.59
N THR A 197 15.95 5.34 24.46
CA THR A 197 17.37 5.57 24.75
C THR A 197 18.06 4.31 25.28
N ALA A 198 17.42 3.56 26.18
CA ALA A 198 17.98 2.31 26.69
C ALA A 198 18.06 1.25 25.58
N ASP A 199 17.02 1.13 24.75
CA ASP A 199 16.96 0.21 23.62
C ASP A 199 18.05 0.52 22.57
N LEU A 200 18.22 1.80 22.19
CA LEU A 200 19.30 2.23 21.30
C LEU A 200 20.69 1.93 21.87
N ARG A 201 20.91 2.16 23.17
CA ARG A 201 22.19 1.85 23.83
C ARG A 201 22.54 0.37 23.83
N ALA A 202 21.53 -0.50 23.75
CA ALA A 202 21.73 -1.94 23.64
C ALA A 202 22.19 -2.37 22.23
N LEU A 203 21.98 -1.54 21.21
CA LEU A 203 22.46 -1.81 19.85
C LEU A 203 23.97 -1.52 19.72
N PRO A 204 24.65 -2.18 18.76
CA PRO A 204 26.00 -1.80 18.35
C PRO A 204 26.09 -0.33 17.94
N ARG A 205 27.30 0.24 17.96
CA ARG A 205 27.50 1.63 17.53
C ARG A 205 27.00 1.87 16.11
N HIS A 206 27.34 0.99 15.18
CA HIS A 206 26.80 0.97 13.82
C HIS A 206 25.89 -0.23 13.67
N PHE A 207 24.62 0.00 13.31
CA PHE A 207 23.61 -1.05 13.19
C PHE A 207 22.75 -0.81 11.95
N THR A 208 22.10 -1.87 11.47
CA THR A 208 21.26 -1.84 10.28
C THR A 208 19.80 -1.60 10.61
N ILE A 209 19.08 -0.90 9.74
CA ILE A 209 17.68 -0.53 9.99
C ILE A 209 16.68 -1.60 9.51
N GLU A 210 17.07 -2.40 8.53
CA GLU A 210 16.22 -3.38 7.86
C GLU A 210 15.62 -4.42 8.83
N PRO A 211 16.39 -5.01 9.78
CA PRO A 211 15.82 -5.89 10.78
C PRO A 211 14.80 -5.18 11.67
N LEU A 212 15.07 -3.92 12.04
CA LEU A 212 14.15 -3.13 12.88
C LEU A 212 12.85 -2.82 12.14
N ILE A 213 12.91 -2.53 10.85
CA ILE A 213 11.73 -2.32 10.01
C ILE A 213 10.91 -3.60 9.93
N ARG A 214 11.55 -4.75 9.64
CA ARG A 214 10.87 -6.05 9.55
C ARG A 214 10.12 -6.38 10.83
N ASP A 215 10.77 -6.26 11.98
CA ASP A 215 10.17 -6.48 13.29
C ASP A 215 9.02 -5.49 13.55
N THR A 216 9.17 -4.24 13.11
CA THR A 216 8.12 -3.21 13.22
C THR A 216 6.91 -3.55 12.36
N ILE A 217 7.08 -4.07 11.15
CA ILE A 217 5.95 -4.51 10.31
C ILE A 217 5.16 -5.63 10.97
N ALA A 218 5.83 -6.57 11.66
CA ALA A 218 5.15 -7.59 12.45
C ALA A 218 4.33 -6.99 13.61
N CYS A 219 4.83 -5.93 14.25
CA CYS A 219 4.08 -5.18 15.26
C CYS A 219 2.82 -4.51 14.67
N PHE A 220 2.95 -3.84 13.53
CA PHE A 220 1.80 -3.24 12.83
C PHE A 220 0.75 -4.28 12.43
N ARG A 221 1.16 -5.48 12.01
CA ARG A 221 0.26 -6.59 11.74
C ARG A 221 -0.56 -6.98 12.98
N ARG A 222 0.08 -7.10 14.14
CA ARG A 222 -0.60 -7.43 15.40
C ARG A 222 -1.55 -6.32 15.87
N ILE A 223 -1.16 -5.06 15.72
CA ILE A 223 -2.06 -3.91 15.99
C ILE A 223 -3.26 -3.97 15.06
N TYR A 224 -3.03 -4.21 13.76
CA TYR A 224 -4.11 -4.28 12.78
C TYR A 224 -5.04 -5.49 13.01
N ARG A 225 -4.51 -6.62 13.48
CA ARG A 225 -5.33 -7.76 13.92
C ARG A 225 -6.27 -7.37 15.07
N GLU A 226 -5.80 -6.58 16.04
CA GLU A 226 -6.67 -6.07 17.11
C GLU A 226 -7.76 -5.14 16.55
N VAL A 227 -7.39 -4.23 15.64
CA VAL A 227 -8.35 -3.34 14.96
C VAL A 227 -9.44 -4.17 14.28
N LYS A 228 -9.07 -5.21 13.52
CA LYS A 228 -10.03 -6.06 12.82
C LYS A 228 -10.88 -6.89 13.76
N THR A 229 -10.30 -7.40 14.84
CA THR A 229 -11.03 -8.15 15.86
C THR A 229 -12.18 -7.31 16.42
N VAL A 230 -11.90 -6.07 16.83
CA VAL A 230 -12.94 -5.14 17.32
C VAL A 230 -13.99 -4.84 16.26
N GLN A 231 -13.57 -4.54 15.02
CA GLN A 231 -14.52 -4.22 13.95
C GLN A 231 -15.41 -5.42 13.59
N ILE A 232 -14.86 -6.63 13.57
CA ILE A 232 -15.60 -7.87 13.30
C ILE A 232 -16.64 -8.12 14.40
N GLU A 233 -16.26 -8.00 15.68
CA GLU A 233 -17.19 -8.16 16.81
C GLU A 233 -18.43 -7.26 16.66
N HIS A 234 -18.24 -5.99 16.27
CA HIS A 234 -19.34 -5.05 16.02
C HIS A 234 -20.12 -5.38 14.74
N ALA A 235 -19.43 -5.81 13.67
CA ALA A 235 -20.08 -6.18 12.42
C ALA A 235 -20.96 -7.42 12.57
N ILE A 236 -20.58 -8.39 13.40
CA ILE A 236 -21.44 -9.53 13.76
C ILE A 236 -22.72 -9.02 14.41
N GLN A 237 -22.60 -8.11 15.39
CA GLN A 237 -23.75 -7.55 16.10
C GLN A 237 -24.70 -6.79 15.17
N SER A 238 -24.16 -6.15 14.12
CA SER A 238 -24.93 -5.38 13.12
C SER A 238 -25.39 -6.20 11.91
N SER A 239 -24.96 -7.46 11.79
CA SER A 239 -25.30 -8.31 10.63
C SER A 239 -26.80 -8.65 10.53
N PRO A 240 -27.53 -8.89 11.64
CA PRO A 240 -28.98 -9.12 11.58
C PRO A 240 -29.76 -7.99 10.91
N GLU A 241 -29.39 -6.73 11.14
CA GLU A 241 -30.03 -5.55 10.55
C GLU A 241 -29.81 -5.47 9.04
N ILE A 242 -28.63 -5.89 8.55
CA ILE A 242 -28.36 -5.98 7.10
C ILE A 242 -29.25 -7.05 6.45
N ILE A 243 -29.41 -8.19 7.12
CA ILE A 243 -30.21 -9.31 6.61
C ILE A 243 -31.69 -8.92 6.62
N GLU A 244 -32.19 -8.32 7.70
CA GLU A 244 -33.56 -7.80 7.79
C GLU A 244 -33.83 -6.77 6.68
N ALA A 245 -32.91 -5.82 6.46
CA ALA A 245 -33.03 -4.86 5.37
C ALA A 245 -33.09 -5.58 4.01
N ALA A 246 -32.18 -6.51 3.75
CA ALA A 246 -32.17 -7.25 2.49
C ALA A 246 -33.47 -8.01 2.23
N GLU A 247 -34.08 -8.62 3.26
CA GLU A 247 -35.37 -9.31 3.15
C GLU A 247 -36.54 -8.36 2.81
N ARG A 248 -36.45 -7.09 3.25
CA ARG A 248 -37.42 -6.05 2.88
C ARG A 248 -37.22 -5.52 1.45
N ALA A 249 -36.06 -5.77 0.84
CA ALA A 249 -35.78 -5.38 -0.54
C ALA A 249 -36.43 -6.40 -1.50
N ASP A 250 -37.71 -6.21 -1.81
CA ASP A 250 -38.49 -7.08 -2.71
C ASP A 250 -38.03 -6.95 -4.18
N SER A 251 -36.89 -7.56 -4.53
CA SER A 251 -36.35 -7.45 -5.89
C SER A 251 -35.20 -8.41 -6.24
N THR A 252 -34.97 -8.57 -7.54
CA THR A 252 -33.95 -9.47 -8.14
C THR A 252 -32.54 -8.88 -8.22
N GLY A 253 -32.31 -7.66 -7.72
CA GLY A 253 -31.01 -6.96 -7.78
C GLY A 253 -30.23 -6.99 -6.45
N ALA A 254 -29.09 -6.31 -6.42
CA ALA A 254 -28.30 -6.13 -5.20
C ALA A 254 -29.02 -5.13 -4.28
N PRO A 255 -29.44 -5.53 -3.07
CA PRO A 255 -30.27 -4.67 -2.23
C PRO A 255 -29.48 -3.45 -1.74
N CYS A 256 -30.17 -2.30 -1.62
CA CYS A 256 -29.55 -1.03 -1.25
C CYS A 256 -30.50 -0.10 -0.48
N LEU A 257 -29.92 0.75 0.35
CA LEU A 257 -30.61 1.91 0.93
C LEU A 257 -30.56 3.06 -0.07
N VAL A 258 -31.64 3.81 -0.21
CA VAL A 258 -31.75 4.94 -1.15
C VAL A 258 -32.31 6.17 -0.43
N GLU A 259 -31.63 7.29 -0.59
CA GLU A 259 -32.10 8.62 -0.20
C GLU A 259 -32.36 9.44 -1.47
N VAL A 260 -33.59 9.92 -1.62
CA VAL A 260 -34.03 10.71 -2.77
C VAL A 260 -34.46 12.10 -2.31
N GLU A 261 -33.87 13.14 -2.90
CA GLU A 261 -34.33 14.51 -2.75
C GLU A 261 -35.08 14.95 -4.01
N LYS A 262 -36.28 15.50 -3.85
CA LYS A 262 -37.11 15.97 -4.95
C LYS A 262 -37.49 17.44 -4.79
N THR A 263 -37.61 18.15 -5.90
CA THR A 263 -38.27 19.46 -5.93
C THR A 263 -39.77 19.33 -5.65
N SER A 264 -40.45 20.45 -5.41
CA SER A 264 -41.91 20.49 -5.31
C SER A 264 -42.63 20.08 -6.61
N SER A 265 -41.93 20.06 -7.75
CA SER A 265 -42.44 19.54 -9.02
C SER A 265 -42.15 18.05 -9.25
N GLY A 266 -41.56 17.36 -8.26
CA GLY A 266 -41.23 15.94 -8.32
C GLY A 266 -39.94 15.60 -9.06
N ILE A 267 -39.14 16.60 -9.45
CA ILE A 267 -37.85 16.39 -10.13
C ILE A 267 -36.82 15.95 -9.09
N ILE A 268 -36.16 14.82 -9.31
CA ILE A 268 -35.07 14.33 -8.45
C ILE A 268 -33.88 15.28 -8.61
N THR A 269 -33.44 15.88 -7.50
CA THR A 269 -32.26 16.76 -7.44
C THR A 269 -31.04 16.06 -6.88
N ASN A 270 -31.25 15.05 -6.03
CA ASN A 270 -30.19 14.28 -5.40
C ASN A 270 -30.64 12.83 -5.23
N LEU A 271 -29.70 11.90 -5.43
CA LEU A 271 -29.90 10.47 -5.25
C LEU A 271 -28.65 9.89 -4.62
N LYS A 272 -28.74 9.42 -3.38
CA LYS A 272 -27.67 8.67 -2.71
C LYS A 272 -28.11 7.22 -2.53
N HIS A 273 -27.16 6.30 -2.65
CA HIS A 273 -27.44 4.89 -2.41
C HIS A 273 -26.28 4.21 -1.67
N HIS A 274 -26.62 3.20 -0.87
CA HIS A 274 -25.69 2.37 -0.12
C HIS A 274 -26.02 0.90 -0.36
N LEU A 275 -25.15 0.16 -1.03
CA LEU A 275 -25.32 -1.27 -1.23
C LEU A 275 -25.26 -2.00 0.13
N LEU A 276 -26.15 -2.97 0.32
CA LEU A 276 -26.14 -3.83 1.50
C LEU A 276 -25.13 -4.98 1.28
N PRO A 277 -24.12 -5.16 2.16
CA PRO A 277 -23.14 -6.23 2.04
C PRO A 277 -23.68 -7.58 2.53
N VAL A 278 -24.78 -8.06 1.93
CA VAL A 278 -25.56 -9.21 2.41
C VAL A 278 -24.73 -10.49 2.49
N ASP A 279 -23.99 -10.84 1.44
CA ASP A 279 -23.14 -12.04 1.43
C ASP A 279 -22.06 -12.01 2.51
N PHE A 280 -21.59 -10.82 2.87
CA PHE A 280 -20.61 -10.67 3.93
C PHE A 280 -21.26 -10.75 5.31
N ALA A 281 -22.41 -10.10 5.52
CA ALA A 281 -23.19 -10.21 6.75
C ALA A 281 -23.63 -11.66 7.04
N LEU A 282 -24.03 -12.42 6.02
CA LEU A 282 -24.36 -13.85 6.17
C LEU A 282 -23.15 -14.67 6.61
N ARG A 283 -21.97 -14.44 5.99
CA ARG A 283 -20.72 -15.10 6.42
C ARG A 283 -20.35 -14.76 7.87
N LEU A 284 -20.47 -13.48 8.26
CA LEU A 284 -20.21 -13.04 9.63
C LEU A 284 -21.19 -13.65 10.65
N ARG A 285 -22.43 -13.93 10.25
CA ARG A 285 -23.43 -14.59 11.11
C ARG A 285 -23.15 -16.09 11.27
N ASP A 286 -22.77 -16.75 10.19
CA ASP A 286 -22.65 -18.20 10.12
C ASP A 286 -21.27 -18.71 10.62
N GLN A 287 -20.26 -17.84 10.64
CA GLN A 287 -18.93 -18.10 11.20
C GLN A 287 -18.77 -17.40 12.55
N ILE A 288 -17.84 -17.90 13.37
CA ILE A 288 -16.98 -17.18 14.32
C ILE A 288 -16.79 -17.90 15.65
N ARG A 289 -15.65 -18.62 15.68
CA ARG A 289 -14.71 -18.56 16.81
C ARG A 289 -13.50 -17.69 16.39
N ALA A 290 -12.75 -17.16 17.35
CA ALA A 290 -11.64 -16.22 17.12
C ALA A 290 -10.51 -16.75 16.20
N ASP A 291 -10.42 -18.08 16.05
CA ASP A 291 -9.53 -18.83 15.18
C ASP A 291 -9.83 -18.65 13.67
N GLU A 292 -11.01 -18.16 13.29
CA GLU A 292 -11.43 -17.98 11.88
C GLU A 292 -11.13 -16.57 11.32
N ILE A 293 -10.60 -15.62 12.11
CA ILE A 293 -10.19 -14.28 11.60
C ILE A 293 -9.15 -14.43 10.48
N SER A 294 -8.28 -15.43 10.61
CA SER A 294 -7.30 -15.83 9.61
C SER A 294 -7.92 -16.25 8.28
N ASP A 295 -9.13 -16.82 8.29
CA ASP A 295 -9.82 -17.23 7.06
C ASP A 295 -10.43 -16.03 6.34
N LEU A 296 -10.92 -15.04 7.10
CA LEU A 296 -11.43 -13.78 6.56
C LEU A 296 -10.31 -12.88 6.06
N PHE A 297 -9.16 -12.92 6.73
CA PHE A 297 -7.99 -12.09 6.45
C PHE A 297 -6.72 -12.94 6.48
N PRO A 298 -6.42 -13.69 5.41
CA PRO A 298 -5.24 -14.55 5.32
C PRO A 298 -3.93 -13.81 5.59
N GLU A 299 -3.85 -12.52 5.23
CA GLU A 299 -2.70 -11.66 5.50
C GLU A 299 -2.43 -11.44 7.00
N LEU A 300 -3.40 -11.77 7.85
CA LEU A 300 -3.30 -11.71 9.32
C LEU A 300 -3.11 -13.09 9.96
N ALA A 301 -3.12 -14.18 9.19
CA ALA A 301 -3.14 -15.54 9.72
C ALA A 301 -1.80 -15.99 10.34
N ASN A 302 -0.68 -15.53 9.79
CA ASN A 302 0.64 -15.99 10.21
C ASN A 302 1.52 -14.84 10.71
N ASP A 303 1.97 -14.95 11.95
CA ASP A 303 3.02 -14.08 12.52
C ASP A 303 4.40 -14.36 11.90
N ALA A 304 4.57 -15.55 11.31
CA ALA A 304 5.84 -16.02 10.73
C ALA A 304 5.91 -15.92 9.18
N VAL A 305 4.80 -15.60 8.50
CA VAL A 305 4.84 -15.41 7.05
C VAL A 305 5.45 -14.05 6.78
N ASP A 306 6.67 -14.07 6.25
CA ASP A 306 7.31 -12.90 5.69
C ASP A 306 6.28 -12.27 4.72
N PRO A 307 5.87 -11.01 4.89
CA PRO A 307 4.97 -10.38 3.93
C PRO A 307 5.59 -10.29 2.51
N LEU A 308 6.88 -10.60 2.39
CA LEU A 308 7.57 -10.87 1.14
C LEU A 308 7.49 -12.31 0.64
N ALA A 309 7.08 -13.33 1.39
CA ALA A 309 7.15 -14.73 0.94
C ALA A 309 6.45 -14.97 -0.41
N ASP A 310 5.34 -14.26 -0.67
CA ASP A 310 4.64 -14.29 -1.97
C ASP A 310 5.41 -13.54 -3.07
N ALA A 311 6.20 -12.53 -2.73
CA ALA A 311 7.10 -11.82 -3.64
C ALA A 311 8.45 -12.52 -3.81
N GLU A 312 8.92 -13.26 -2.80
CA GLU A 312 10.13 -14.08 -2.83
C GLU A 312 9.95 -15.26 -3.80
N GLN A 313 8.74 -15.82 -3.92
CA GLN A 313 8.44 -16.78 -4.98
C GLN A 313 8.58 -16.20 -6.41
N GLU A 314 8.36 -14.90 -6.61
CA GLU A 314 8.61 -14.23 -7.90
C GLU A 314 10.07 -13.77 -8.06
N VAL A 315 10.76 -13.44 -6.97
CA VAL A 315 12.11 -12.83 -7.00
C VAL A 315 13.23 -13.88 -7.01
N ASP A 316 13.06 -15.03 -6.35
CA ASP A 316 13.98 -16.17 -6.44
C ASP A 316 13.74 -17.04 -7.69
N ASP A 317 12.84 -16.63 -8.59
CA ASP A 317 12.73 -17.23 -9.91
C ASP A 317 13.95 -16.82 -10.75
N PRO A 318 14.85 -17.75 -11.12
CA PRO A 318 15.99 -17.43 -11.98
C PRO A 318 15.55 -16.79 -13.31
N GLN A 319 14.30 -17.03 -13.74
CA GLN A 319 13.74 -16.39 -14.92
C GLN A 319 13.43 -14.90 -14.70
N TYR A 320 13.03 -14.51 -13.49
CA TYR A 320 12.75 -13.12 -13.11
C TYR A 320 14.04 -12.31 -13.03
N GLU A 321 15.07 -12.81 -12.34
CA GLU A 321 16.37 -12.13 -12.28
C GLU A 321 16.99 -11.99 -13.68
N ALA A 322 16.94 -13.08 -14.46
CA ALA A 322 17.45 -13.04 -15.82
C ALA A 322 16.61 -12.08 -16.70
N SER A 323 15.30 -11.97 -16.45
CA SER A 323 14.42 -11.00 -17.11
C SER A 323 14.83 -9.56 -16.78
N LEU A 324 15.07 -9.25 -15.50
CA LEU A 324 15.48 -7.94 -15.02
C LEU A 324 16.86 -7.53 -15.58
N SER A 325 17.83 -8.45 -15.55
CA SER A 325 19.18 -8.25 -16.10
C SER A 325 19.13 -7.95 -17.61
N ARG A 326 18.29 -8.68 -18.35
CA ARG A 326 18.04 -8.43 -19.78
C ARG A 326 17.41 -7.06 -20.04
N GLY A 327 16.36 -6.72 -19.29
CA GLY A 327 15.71 -5.42 -19.35
C GLY A 327 16.68 -4.26 -19.08
N ALA A 328 17.53 -4.42 -18.07
CA ALA A 328 18.56 -3.44 -17.72
C ALA A 328 19.61 -3.30 -18.82
N SER A 329 20.04 -4.41 -19.42
CA SER A 329 20.96 -4.40 -20.57
C SER A 329 20.37 -3.66 -21.77
N LEU A 330 19.09 -3.88 -22.10
CA LEU A 330 18.43 -3.20 -23.23
C LEU A 330 18.26 -1.71 -22.96
N LEU A 331 17.83 -1.34 -21.76
CA LEU A 331 17.71 0.06 -21.38
C LEU A 331 19.07 0.76 -21.42
N SER A 332 20.15 0.09 -20.98
CA SER A 332 21.51 0.63 -21.09
C SER A 332 21.92 0.88 -22.53
N VAL A 333 21.63 -0.03 -23.47
CA VAL A 333 21.93 0.15 -24.90
C VAL A 333 21.12 1.31 -25.48
N PHE A 334 19.83 1.40 -25.13
CA PHE A 334 18.97 2.51 -25.53
C PHE A 334 19.55 3.87 -25.07
N LEU A 335 19.95 3.97 -23.80
CA LEU A 335 20.51 5.19 -23.23
C LEU A 335 21.87 5.55 -23.84
N GLN A 336 22.76 4.58 -24.03
CA GLN A 336 24.09 4.81 -24.61
C GLN A 336 24.04 5.35 -26.05
N HIS A 337 23.04 4.93 -26.82
CA HIS A 337 22.87 5.36 -28.21
C HIS A 337 21.87 6.51 -28.38
N GLY A 338 21.37 7.08 -27.29
CA GLY A 338 20.45 8.22 -27.33
C GLY A 338 19.09 7.90 -27.96
N GLY A 339 18.64 6.65 -27.87
CA GLY A 339 17.34 6.20 -28.36
C GLY A 339 17.40 4.99 -29.30
N PRO A 340 16.40 4.84 -30.20
CA PRO A 340 16.34 3.76 -31.16
C PRO A 340 17.59 3.74 -32.05
N SER A 341 18.26 2.58 -32.12
CA SER A 341 19.47 2.40 -32.92
C SER A 341 19.52 0.99 -33.52
N THR A 342 20.37 0.80 -34.54
CA THR A 342 20.64 -0.54 -35.08
C THR A 342 21.20 -1.47 -34.00
N TYR A 343 22.07 -0.96 -33.12
CA TYR A 343 22.61 -1.70 -31.98
C TYR A 343 21.53 -2.14 -30.98
N LEU A 344 20.52 -1.29 -30.73
CA LEU A 344 19.37 -1.65 -29.92
C LEU A 344 18.56 -2.77 -30.58
N ASN A 345 18.26 -2.64 -31.87
CA ASN A 345 17.52 -3.65 -32.62
C ASN A 345 18.26 -4.99 -32.66
N ASP A 346 19.58 -4.96 -32.87
CA ASP A 346 20.41 -6.17 -32.87
C ASP A 346 20.50 -6.81 -31.48
N SER A 347 20.50 -6.01 -30.41
CA SER A 347 20.46 -6.51 -29.04
C SER A 347 19.08 -7.08 -28.68
N LEU A 348 18.02 -6.42 -29.13
CA LEU A 348 16.63 -6.83 -28.92
C LEU A 348 16.33 -8.13 -29.65
N ASN A 349 16.70 -8.24 -30.94
CA ASN A 349 16.52 -9.47 -31.71
C ASN A 349 17.28 -10.65 -31.11
N ARG A 350 18.55 -10.45 -30.71
CA ARG A 350 19.33 -11.50 -30.03
C ARG A 350 18.69 -11.98 -28.71
N GLN A 351 18.07 -11.07 -27.96
CA GLN A 351 17.41 -11.43 -26.69
C GLN A 351 16.02 -12.06 -26.90
N VAL A 352 15.26 -11.61 -27.89
CA VAL A 352 13.96 -12.20 -28.24
C VAL A 352 14.13 -13.63 -28.73
N ASP A 353 15.12 -13.88 -29.59
CA ASP A 353 15.40 -15.21 -30.15
C ASP A 353 15.83 -16.24 -29.09
N SER A 354 16.41 -15.78 -27.97
CA SER A 354 16.92 -16.66 -26.93
C SER A 354 15.92 -16.96 -25.80
N VAL A 355 15.04 -16.02 -25.44
CA VAL A 355 14.22 -16.14 -24.22
C VAL A 355 12.74 -15.75 -24.41
N GLY A 356 12.38 -15.28 -25.60
CA GLY A 356 11.00 -14.88 -25.92
C GLY A 356 10.65 -13.46 -25.48
N LEU A 357 9.71 -12.86 -26.22
CA LEU A 357 9.33 -11.45 -26.09
C LEU A 357 8.76 -11.09 -24.71
N ASN A 358 7.96 -11.96 -24.10
CA ASN A 358 7.26 -11.67 -22.85
C ASN A 358 8.21 -11.46 -21.66
N SER A 359 9.24 -12.33 -21.53
CA SER A 359 10.26 -12.19 -20.48
C SER A 359 11.05 -10.90 -20.64
N MET A 360 11.36 -10.51 -21.88
CA MET A 360 12.08 -9.28 -22.17
C MET A 360 11.25 -8.03 -21.85
N VAL A 361 9.97 -8.02 -22.23
CA VAL A 361 9.05 -6.90 -21.96
C VAL A 361 8.83 -6.74 -20.46
N ALA A 362 8.63 -7.82 -19.72
CA ALA A 362 8.47 -7.77 -18.26
C ALA A 362 9.71 -7.14 -17.58
N GLY A 363 10.90 -7.58 -17.97
CA GLY A 363 12.16 -7.05 -17.46
C GLY A 363 12.36 -5.58 -17.80
N LEU A 364 12.10 -5.20 -19.05
CA LEU A 364 12.21 -3.81 -19.50
C LEU A 364 11.21 -2.91 -18.76
N MET A 365 9.97 -3.36 -18.56
CA MET A 365 8.94 -2.61 -17.83
C MET A 365 9.33 -2.42 -16.37
N ASN A 366 9.83 -3.46 -15.70
CA ASN A 366 10.30 -3.36 -14.32
C ASN A 366 11.45 -2.36 -14.19
N VAL A 367 12.46 -2.47 -15.06
CA VAL A 367 13.60 -1.53 -15.05
C VAL A 367 13.17 -0.12 -15.42
N ALA A 368 12.27 0.05 -16.40
CA ALA A 368 11.74 1.36 -16.78
C ALA A 368 10.93 1.99 -15.65
N THR A 369 10.08 1.24 -14.96
CA THR A 369 9.32 1.71 -13.81
C THR A 369 10.25 2.18 -12.68
N VAL A 370 11.32 1.43 -12.41
CA VAL A 370 12.33 1.85 -11.43
C VAL A 370 13.07 3.10 -11.90
N ALA A 371 13.52 3.15 -13.15
CA ALA A 371 14.22 4.30 -13.71
C ALA A 371 13.36 5.58 -13.71
N ILE A 372 12.07 5.47 -14.05
CA ILE A 372 11.11 6.57 -13.97
C ILE A 372 10.92 7.00 -12.53
N SER A 373 10.82 6.05 -11.59
CA SER A 373 10.69 6.36 -10.16
C SER A 373 11.92 7.08 -9.60
N MET A 374 13.11 6.64 -9.98
CA MET A 374 14.36 7.30 -9.62
C MET A 374 14.46 8.70 -10.24
N THR A 375 14.11 8.85 -11.53
CA THR A 375 14.12 10.14 -12.21
C THR A 375 13.13 11.10 -11.56
N ALA A 376 11.93 10.61 -11.21
CA ALA A 376 10.90 11.37 -10.52
C ALA A 376 11.41 11.88 -9.18
N SER A 377 12.04 11.01 -8.40
CA SER A 377 12.68 11.36 -7.14
C SER A 377 13.78 12.41 -7.32
N ALA A 378 14.65 12.25 -8.33
CA ALA A 378 15.78 13.13 -8.57
C ALA A 378 15.38 14.57 -8.97
N ILE A 379 14.25 14.72 -9.68
CA ILE A 379 13.76 16.03 -10.14
C ILE A 379 12.61 16.58 -9.27
N GLY A 380 12.31 15.93 -8.14
CA GLY A 380 11.26 16.37 -7.21
C GLY A 380 9.85 16.31 -7.79
N THR A 381 9.56 15.29 -8.61
CA THR A 381 8.24 15.10 -9.24
C THR A 381 7.73 13.67 -9.02
N THR A 382 6.56 13.33 -9.58
CA THR A 382 6.01 11.97 -9.53
C THR A 382 6.30 11.18 -10.82
N PRO A 383 6.36 9.84 -10.76
CA PRO A 383 6.49 8.99 -11.94
C PRO A 383 5.44 9.29 -13.03
N GLU A 384 4.20 9.55 -12.61
CA GLU A 384 3.07 9.86 -13.49
C GLU A 384 3.26 11.21 -14.19
N ALA A 385 3.85 12.19 -13.51
CA ALA A 385 4.14 13.50 -14.10
C ALA A 385 5.23 13.39 -15.18
N ILE A 386 6.22 12.50 -15.01
CA ILE A 386 7.21 12.19 -16.05
C ILE A 386 6.53 11.54 -17.26
N LEU A 387 5.72 10.51 -17.03
CA LEU A 387 5.01 9.80 -18.09
C LEU A 387 4.01 10.69 -18.84
N GLY A 388 3.30 11.58 -18.14
CA GLY A 388 2.37 12.54 -18.71
C GLY A 388 3.04 13.59 -19.61
N ASN A 389 4.26 13.99 -19.30
CA ASN A 389 5.05 14.91 -20.14
C ASN A 389 5.63 14.23 -21.40
N ILE A 390 5.90 12.93 -21.33
CA ILE A 390 6.35 12.15 -22.50
C ILE A 390 5.21 12.03 -23.53
N SER A 391 3.96 11.81 -23.11
CA SER A 391 2.83 11.67 -24.05
C SER A 391 2.46 12.97 -24.78
N THR A 392 2.66 14.13 -24.13
CA THR A 392 2.30 15.44 -24.68
C THR A 392 3.35 16.06 -25.61
N SER A 393 4.62 15.64 -25.48
CA SER A 393 5.71 16.09 -26.37
C SER A 393 5.66 15.45 -27.76
N SER A 394 5.15 14.22 -27.88
CA SER A 394 5.01 13.52 -29.17
C SER A 394 3.96 14.16 -30.11
N THR A 395 3.05 15.00 -29.61
CA THR A 395 1.97 15.60 -30.42
C THR A 395 2.31 16.97 -31.02
N ARG A 396 3.44 17.59 -30.65
CA ARG A 396 3.80 18.95 -31.08
C ARG A 396 4.68 19.04 -32.34
N HIS A 397 5.11 17.92 -32.94
CA HIS A 397 6.01 17.93 -34.11
C HIS A 397 5.33 17.75 -35.49
N SER A 398 3.99 17.82 -35.60
CA SER A 398 3.28 17.60 -36.87
C SER A 398 2.56 18.83 -37.48
N ARG A 399 2.79 20.06 -36.98
CA ARG A 399 2.19 21.27 -37.58
C ARG A 399 3.16 22.44 -37.68
N GLN A 400 4.14 22.35 -38.59
CA GLN A 400 4.68 23.51 -39.29
C GLN A 400 4.96 23.10 -40.75
N ALA A 401 3.91 23.16 -41.58
CA ALA A 401 4.07 23.35 -43.02
C ALA A 401 3.72 24.81 -43.32
N SER A 402 4.72 25.56 -43.77
CA SER A 402 4.59 26.95 -44.21
C SER A 402 3.64 27.07 -45.40
N PRO A 403 2.83 28.15 -45.50
CA PRO A 403 2.17 28.49 -46.74
C PRO A 403 3.13 29.33 -47.60
N GLY A 404 3.50 28.82 -48.77
CA GLY A 404 4.32 29.53 -49.75
C GLY A 404 3.78 29.29 -51.16
N LEU A 405 3.15 30.35 -51.68
CA LEU A 405 2.99 30.79 -53.08
C LEU A 405 2.70 29.77 -54.19
#